data_AF-A0A9N7LJV9-F1
#
_entry.id   AF-A0A9N7LJV9-F1
#
_cell.length_a   1.000
_cell.length_b   1.000
_cell.length_c   1.000
_cell.angle_alpha   90.00
_cell.angle_beta   90.00
_cell.angle_gamma   90.00
#
_symmetry.space_group_name_H-M   'P 1'
#
loop_
_entity.id
_entity.type
_entity.pdbx_description
1 polymer ?
#
loop_
_entity_poly.entity_id
_entity_poly.type
_entity_poly.pdbx_seq_one_letter_code
_entity_poly.pdbx_strand_id
1 'polypeptide(L)'
;MEDMTRNSTQMGQALDGSKNDDSFYLPPEAFQNPDFQRGLTLFLSPDGASARFVITHMGDPATAEGISHIDKIMLAADEAVKGTPLQAAHIYLAGTAATFKDIHEGTTYDLMIVVVAALCLIFIIMLGITRSPVASAVIVGTVALSLGSAFGLSVLIWQHILHMPLHWLVLPMAIIVMLAVGSDYNLLLVARFREEIGAGLKTGMIRSMASTGRVVTTAGLVFAFTMGSMLFSDLRVVGQIGTTIMIGLLFDTLVVRSFMMPAVATLLGRWFWWPRPLAGQTRKPQMVSQRLTGVGSAKGAALLQ
;
A
#
# COMPACT_ATOMS: atom_id res chain seq x y z
N MET A 1 -25.21 -66.05 -6.75
CA MET A 1 -25.59 -64.64 -6.46
C MET A 1 -26.16 -64.51 -5.05
N GLU A 2 -27.10 -65.35 -4.62
CA GLU A 2 -27.65 -65.32 -3.25
C GLU A 2 -26.59 -65.46 -2.14
N ASP A 3 -25.60 -66.33 -2.28
CA ASP A 3 -24.57 -66.52 -1.24
C ASP A 3 -23.65 -65.29 -1.07
N MET A 4 -23.34 -64.56 -2.15
CA MET A 4 -22.55 -63.32 -2.09
C MET A 4 -23.33 -62.20 -1.42
N THR A 5 -24.60 -62.02 -1.79
CA THR A 5 -25.48 -61.01 -1.19
C THR A 5 -25.76 -61.29 0.29
N ARG A 6 -25.87 -62.56 0.66
CA ARG A 6 -26.03 -62.98 2.06
C ARG A 6 -24.76 -62.73 2.88
N ASN A 7 -23.59 -62.96 2.30
CA ASN A 7 -22.30 -62.69 2.94
C ASN A 7 -22.03 -61.18 3.12
N SER A 8 -22.33 -60.35 2.13
CA SER A 8 -22.19 -58.89 2.24
C SER A 8 -23.13 -58.28 3.28
N THR A 9 -24.35 -58.81 3.40
CA THR A 9 -25.31 -58.42 4.46
C THR A 9 -24.81 -58.79 5.85
N GLN A 10 -24.21 -59.98 6.01
CA GLN A 10 -23.64 -60.44 7.28
C GLN A 10 -22.39 -59.63 7.69
N MET A 11 -21.52 -59.29 6.73
CA MET A 11 -20.37 -58.40 7.00
C MET A 11 -20.81 -57.00 7.42
N GLY A 12 -21.85 -56.45 6.78
CA GLY A 12 -22.43 -55.16 7.19
C GLY A 12 -22.94 -55.18 8.63
N GLN A 13 -23.68 -56.23 9.01
CA GLN A 13 -24.19 -56.39 10.38
C GLN A 13 -23.06 -56.63 11.40
N ALA A 14 -22.00 -57.33 11.01
CA ALA A 14 -20.83 -57.54 11.86
C ALA A 14 -20.06 -56.24 12.12
N LEU A 15 -19.92 -55.38 11.10
CA LEU A 15 -19.30 -54.06 11.26
C LEU A 15 -20.16 -53.14 12.12
N ASP A 16 -21.48 -53.10 11.89
CA ASP A 16 -22.41 -52.31 12.71
C ASP A 16 -22.38 -52.75 14.18
N GLY A 17 -22.29 -54.07 14.42
CA GLY A 17 -22.09 -54.65 15.74
C GLY A 17 -20.75 -54.32 16.41
N SER A 18 -19.72 -53.96 15.64
CA SER A 18 -18.40 -53.58 16.15
C SER A 18 -18.35 -52.16 16.73
N LYS A 19 -19.37 -51.32 16.48
CA LYS A 19 -19.44 -49.91 16.91
C LYS A 19 -18.21 -49.09 16.52
N ASN A 20 -17.63 -49.38 15.37
CA ASN A 20 -16.52 -48.61 14.84
C ASN A 20 -17.07 -47.44 14.02
N ASP A 21 -17.01 -46.23 14.59
CA ASP A 21 -17.49 -45.01 13.94
C ASP A 21 -16.49 -44.44 12.91
N ASP A 22 -15.27 -44.99 12.84
CA ASP A 22 -14.19 -44.48 12.00
C ASP A 22 -14.22 -45.04 10.56
N SER A 23 -15.06 -46.04 10.28
CA SER A 23 -15.11 -46.69 8.95
C SER A 23 -16.51 -47.17 8.60
N PHE A 24 -16.80 -47.27 7.30
CA PHE A 24 -18.06 -47.82 6.80
C PHE A 24 -17.80 -48.99 5.85
N TYR A 25 -18.71 -49.96 5.84
CA TYR A 25 -18.66 -51.07 4.90
C TYR A 25 -19.35 -50.69 3.59
N LEU A 26 -18.61 -50.75 2.48
CA LEU A 26 -19.17 -50.60 1.16
C LEU A 26 -19.19 -51.97 0.45
N PRO A 27 -20.39 -52.52 0.13
CA PRO A 27 -20.49 -53.81 -0.54
C PRO A 27 -19.80 -53.80 -1.92
N PRO A 28 -19.13 -54.88 -2.33
CA PRO A 28 -18.48 -54.98 -3.64
C PRO A 28 -19.42 -54.73 -4.82
N GLU A 29 -20.71 -55.06 -4.65
CA GLU A 29 -21.75 -54.84 -5.67
C GLU A 29 -22.00 -53.35 -5.94
N ALA A 30 -21.72 -52.47 -4.97
CA ALA A 30 -21.88 -51.02 -5.14
C ALA A 30 -20.95 -50.48 -6.25
N PHE A 31 -19.76 -51.07 -6.42
CA PHE A 31 -18.82 -50.70 -7.48
C PHE A 31 -19.30 -51.08 -8.90
N GLN A 32 -20.30 -51.95 -9.02
CA GLN A 32 -20.91 -52.34 -10.30
C GLN A 32 -22.08 -51.42 -10.68
N ASN A 33 -22.53 -50.55 -9.77
CA ASN A 33 -23.63 -49.62 -10.06
C ASN A 33 -23.14 -48.51 -11.01
N PRO A 34 -23.80 -48.30 -12.18
CA PRO A 34 -23.40 -47.28 -13.15
C PRO A 34 -23.47 -45.85 -12.59
N ASP A 35 -24.33 -45.57 -11.62
CA ASP A 35 -24.40 -44.26 -10.95
C ASP A 35 -23.21 -44.04 -10.02
N PHE A 36 -22.78 -45.09 -9.32
CA PHE A 36 -21.62 -45.03 -8.44
C PHE A 36 -20.33 -44.84 -9.24
N GLN A 37 -20.19 -45.55 -10.37
CA GLN A 37 -19.06 -45.38 -11.28
C GLN A 37 -18.98 -43.95 -11.84
N ARG A 38 -20.13 -43.37 -12.23
CA ARG A 38 -20.18 -41.95 -12.62
C ARG A 38 -19.75 -41.02 -11.47
N GLY A 39 -20.21 -41.27 -10.26
CA GLY A 39 -19.79 -40.54 -9.06
C GLY A 39 -18.27 -40.61 -8.84
N LEU A 40 -17.68 -41.81 -8.88
CA LEU A 40 -16.23 -42.00 -8.73
C LEU A 40 -15.44 -41.18 -9.75
N THR A 41 -15.87 -41.14 -11.02
CA THR A 41 -15.18 -40.34 -12.05
C THR A 41 -15.24 -38.81 -11.82
N LEU A 42 -16.21 -38.34 -11.01
CA LEU A 42 -16.35 -36.92 -10.68
C LEU A 42 -15.56 -36.51 -9.42
N PHE A 43 -15.26 -37.45 -8.53
CA PHE A 43 -14.63 -37.16 -7.24
C PHE A 43 -13.23 -37.76 -7.09
N LEU A 44 -12.88 -38.79 -7.84
CA LEU A 44 -11.54 -39.38 -7.85
C LEU A 44 -10.85 -39.12 -9.18
N SER A 45 -9.53 -38.95 -9.12
CA SER A 45 -8.71 -38.88 -10.33
C SER A 45 -8.64 -40.23 -11.04
N PRO A 46 -8.38 -40.26 -12.37
CA PRO A 46 -8.29 -41.51 -13.13
C PRO A 46 -7.21 -42.48 -12.62
N ASP A 47 -6.16 -41.95 -11.99
CA ASP A 47 -5.07 -42.72 -11.36
C ASP A 47 -5.36 -43.11 -9.90
N GLY A 48 -6.49 -42.66 -9.34
CA GLY A 48 -6.89 -42.93 -7.95
C GLY A 48 -6.04 -42.23 -6.88
N ALA A 49 -5.10 -41.37 -7.28
CA ALA A 49 -4.17 -40.70 -6.37
C ALA A 49 -4.75 -39.44 -5.70
N SER A 50 -5.83 -38.87 -6.25
CA SER A 50 -6.45 -37.64 -5.76
C SER A 50 -7.95 -37.83 -5.55
N ALA A 51 -8.44 -37.28 -4.44
CA ALA A 51 -9.85 -37.18 -4.14
C ALA A 51 -10.25 -35.72 -4.00
N ARG A 52 -11.40 -35.36 -4.58
CA ARG A 52 -12.02 -34.04 -4.46
C ARG A 52 -13.20 -34.15 -3.51
N PHE A 53 -13.33 -33.18 -2.62
CA PHE A 53 -14.52 -32.99 -1.79
C PHE A 53 -15.14 -31.63 -2.10
N VAL A 54 -16.47 -31.55 -2.06
CA VAL A 54 -17.19 -30.28 -2.21
C VAL A 54 -17.69 -29.88 -0.84
N ILE A 55 -17.17 -28.76 -0.33
CA ILE A 55 -17.55 -28.20 0.95
C ILE A 55 -18.47 -27.02 0.67
N THR A 56 -19.68 -27.06 1.21
CA THR A 56 -20.63 -25.94 1.18
C THR A 56 -20.79 -25.42 2.59
N HIS A 57 -20.54 -24.13 2.79
CA HIS A 57 -20.72 -23.48 4.07
C HIS A 57 -21.86 -22.47 4.00
N MET A 58 -22.44 -22.14 5.15
CA MET A 58 -23.45 -21.09 5.26
C MET A 58 -22.78 -19.71 5.12
N GLY A 59 -23.49 -18.76 4.50
CA GLY A 59 -23.02 -17.39 4.29
C GLY A 59 -22.37 -17.15 2.93
N ASP A 60 -21.99 -15.90 2.67
CA ASP A 60 -21.37 -15.50 1.41
C ASP A 60 -19.85 -15.75 1.45
N PRO A 61 -19.30 -16.61 0.56
CA PRO A 61 -17.86 -16.91 0.50
C PRO A 61 -16.97 -15.71 0.17
N ALA A 62 -17.52 -14.61 -0.36
CA ALA A 62 -16.78 -13.40 -0.68
C ALA A 62 -16.70 -12.39 0.50
N THR A 63 -17.22 -12.76 1.67
CA THR A 63 -17.17 -11.92 2.88
C THR A 63 -16.03 -12.30 3.80
N ALA A 64 -15.64 -11.38 4.69
CA ALA A 64 -14.60 -11.63 5.70
C ALA A 64 -14.94 -12.85 6.59
N GLU A 65 -16.23 -13.05 6.90
CA GLU A 65 -16.69 -14.22 7.65
C GLU A 65 -16.48 -15.52 6.85
N GLY A 66 -16.90 -15.54 5.58
CA GLY A 66 -16.69 -16.69 4.69
C GLY A 66 -15.21 -17.04 4.50
N ILE A 67 -14.36 -16.03 4.37
CA ILE A 67 -12.90 -16.20 4.26
C ILE A 67 -12.31 -16.78 5.56
N SER A 68 -12.79 -16.34 6.72
CA SER A 68 -12.27 -16.82 8.02
C SER A 68 -12.52 -18.32 8.28
N HIS A 69 -13.47 -18.94 7.57
CA HIS A 69 -13.75 -20.37 7.70
C HIS A 69 -12.67 -21.24 7.07
N ILE A 70 -11.90 -20.72 6.12
CA ILE A 70 -10.91 -21.49 5.36
C ILE A 70 -9.84 -22.08 6.26
N ASP A 71 -9.28 -21.29 7.18
CA ASP A 71 -8.23 -21.76 8.08
C ASP A 71 -8.74 -22.88 8.99
N LYS A 72 -10.00 -22.77 9.45
CA LYS A 72 -10.64 -23.81 10.25
C LYS A 72 -10.88 -25.09 9.46
N ILE A 73 -11.30 -24.96 8.20
CA ILE A 73 -11.51 -26.10 7.30
C ILE A 73 -10.18 -26.82 7.03
N MET A 74 -9.13 -26.08 6.69
CA MET A 74 -7.79 -26.64 6.47
C MET A 74 -7.25 -27.32 7.72
N LEU A 75 -7.37 -26.67 8.89
CA LEU A 75 -6.94 -27.25 10.16
C LEU A 75 -7.69 -28.55 10.48
N ALA A 76 -9.01 -28.56 10.31
CA ALA A 76 -9.83 -29.74 10.56
C ALA A 76 -9.48 -30.88 9.59
N ALA A 77 -9.19 -30.57 8.32
CA ALA A 77 -8.76 -31.54 7.33
C ALA A 77 -7.37 -32.13 7.69
N ASP A 78 -6.42 -31.29 8.09
CA ASP A 78 -5.09 -31.72 8.54
C ASP A 78 -5.18 -32.57 9.81
N GLU A 79 -6.10 -32.25 10.73
CA GLU A 79 -6.33 -33.04 11.93
C GLU A 79 -6.98 -34.40 11.64
N ALA A 80 -7.97 -34.45 10.76
CA ALA A 80 -8.68 -35.67 10.39
C ALA A 80 -7.77 -36.72 9.74
N VAL A 81 -6.71 -36.28 9.06
CA VAL A 81 -5.80 -37.17 8.33
C VAL A 81 -4.67 -37.70 9.22
N LYS A 82 -4.45 -37.13 10.42
CA LYS A 82 -3.45 -37.62 11.38
C LYS A 82 -3.81 -39.02 11.89
N GLY A 83 -2.82 -39.91 11.92
CA GLY A 83 -3.02 -41.30 12.36
C GLY A 83 -3.69 -42.21 11.32
N THR A 84 -4.01 -41.68 10.13
CA THR A 84 -4.53 -42.47 9.00
C THR A 84 -3.42 -42.79 8.01
N PRO A 85 -3.60 -43.78 7.11
CA PRO A 85 -2.67 -44.04 5.99
C PRO A 85 -2.47 -42.84 5.07
N LEU A 86 -3.35 -41.84 5.13
CA LEU A 86 -3.31 -40.63 4.33
C LEU A 86 -2.49 -39.51 4.97
N GLN A 87 -1.79 -39.74 6.10
CA GLN A 87 -1.05 -38.70 6.83
C GLN A 87 -0.07 -37.89 5.96
N ALA A 88 0.47 -38.48 4.89
CA ALA A 88 1.38 -37.82 3.95
C ALA A 88 0.67 -37.15 2.75
N ALA A 89 -0.67 -37.12 2.72
CA ALA A 89 -1.44 -36.52 1.64
C ALA A 89 -1.34 -34.99 1.69
N HIS A 90 -1.26 -34.38 0.51
CA HIS A 90 -1.33 -32.92 0.37
C HIS A 90 -2.78 -32.48 0.23
N ILE A 91 -3.21 -31.58 1.11
CA ILE A 91 -4.57 -31.01 1.11
C ILE A 91 -4.52 -29.65 0.42
N TYR A 92 -5.35 -29.48 -0.60
CA TYR A 92 -5.50 -28.22 -1.31
C TYR A 92 -6.96 -27.79 -1.26
N LEU A 93 -7.19 -26.50 -0.98
CA LEU A 93 -8.51 -25.90 -0.99
C LEU A 93 -8.62 -24.93 -2.16
N ALA A 94 -9.72 -25.04 -2.91
CA ALA A 94 -10.03 -24.16 -4.02
C ALA A 94 -11.50 -23.69 -3.93
N GLY A 95 -11.82 -22.63 -4.65
CA GLY A 95 -13.14 -22.01 -4.65
C GLY A 95 -13.08 -20.53 -4.28
N THR A 96 -14.23 -19.86 -4.34
CA THR A 96 -14.34 -18.41 -4.20
C THR A 96 -13.68 -17.90 -2.92
N ALA A 97 -14.00 -18.48 -1.77
CA ALA A 97 -13.45 -18.05 -0.49
C ALA A 97 -11.92 -18.24 -0.45
N ALA A 98 -11.42 -19.42 -0.86
CA ALA A 98 -9.99 -19.73 -0.91
C ALA A 98 -9.23 -18.72 -1.78
N THR A 99 -9.75 -18.42 -2.98
CA THR A 99 -9.16 -17.42 -3.87
C THR A 99 -9.15 -16.03 -3.25
N PHE A 100 -10.22 -15.59 -2.58
CA PHE A 100 -10.24 -14.29 -1.91
C PHE A 100 -9.26 -14.22 -0.73
N LYS A 101 -9.07 -15.32 0.01
CA LYS A 101 -8.04 -15.42 1.05
C LYS A 101 -6.65 -15.22 0.46
N ASP A 102 -6.32 -15.96 -0.60
CA ASP A 102 -5.01 -15.89 -1.25
C ASP A 102 -4.74 -14.47 -1.78
N ILE A 103 -5.76 -13.83 -2.38
CA ILE A 103 -5.67 -12.43 -2.83
C ILE A 103 -5.45 -11.49 -1.65
N HIS A 104 -6.15 -11.68 -0.53
CA HIS A 104 -6.02 -10.82 0.65
C HIS A 104 -4.64 -10.94 1.30
N GLU A 105 -4.15 -12.16 1.48
CA GLU A 105 -2.80 -12.42 2.00
C GLU A 105 -1.74 -11.86 1.07
N GLY A 106 -1.82 -12.19 -0.23
CA GLY A 106 -0.90 -11.67 -1.25
C GLY A 106 -0.86 -10.15 -1.27
N THR A 107 -2.03 -9.50 -1.26
CA THR A 107 -2.13 -8.04 -1.21
C THR A 107 -1.45 -7.47 0.04
N THR A 108 -1.60 -8.11 1.20
CA THR A 108 -0.99 -7.61 2.44
C THR A 108 0.54 -7.66 2.39
N TYR A 109 1.10 -8.77 1.90
CA TYR A 109 2.55 -8.91 1.72
C TYR A 109 3.08 -7.92 0.67
N ASP A 110 2.42 -7.83 -0.48
CA ASP A 110 2.81 -6.92 -1.55
C ASP A 110 2.76 -5.46 -1.10
N LEU A 111 1.73 -5.06 -0.34
CA LEU A 111 1.64 -3.72 0.23
C LEU A 111 2.78 -3.41 1.19
N MET A 112 3.12 -4.36 2.07
CA MET A 112 4.24 -4.18 3.00
C MET A 112 5.56 -4.02 2.24
N ILE A 113 5.80 -4.86 1.22
CA ILE A 113 6.98 -4.79 0.37
C ILE A 113 7.03 -3.45 -0.35
N VAL A 114 5.95 -3.02 -1.00
CA VAL A 114 5.88 -1.75 -1.74
C VAL A 114 6.12 -0.56 -0.84
N VAL A 115 5.46 -0.49 0.32
CA VAL A 115 5.62 0.64 1.25
C VAL A 115 7.05 0.71 1.79
N VAL A 116 7.61 -0.42 2.25
CA VAL A 116 8.98 -0.45 2.78
C VAL A 116 10.00 -0.14 1.68
N ALA A 117 9.87 -0.76 0.50
CA ALA A 117 10.78 -0.53 -0.62
C ALA A 117 10.72 0.93 -1.10
N ALA A 118 9.52 1.52 -1.21
CA ALA A 118 9.37 2.91 -1.64
C ALA A 118 9.94 3.89 -0.61
N LEU A 119 9.66 3.71 0.68
CA LEU A 119 10.22 4.58 1.73
C LEU A 119 11.75 4.47 1.79
N CYS A 120 12.31 3.26 1.66
CA CYS A 120 13.75 3.03 1.57
C CYS A 120 14.35 3.69 0.32
N LEU A 121 13.71 3.56 -0.83
CA LEU A 121 14.16 4.18 -2.08
C LEU A 121 14.16 5.70 -1.97
N ILE A 122 13.07 6.31 -1.47
CA ILE A 122 12.97 7.75 -1.24
C ILE A 122 14.05 8.19 -0.24
N PHE A 123 14.27 7.43 0.83
CA PHE A 123 15.32 7.70 1.81
C PHE A 123 16.70 7.74 1.17
N ILE A 124 17.05 6.74 0.35
CA ILE A 124 18.35 6.66 -0.34
C ILE A 124 18.54 7.84 -1.29
N ILE A 125 17.53 8.15 -2.10
CA ILE A 125 17.57 9.27 -3.05
C ILE A 125 17.75 10.58 -2.28
N MET A 126 16.96 10.82 -1.24
CA MET A 126 17.07 12.02 -0.41
C MET A 126 18.42 12.10 0.29
N LEU A 127 18.95 11.00 0.79
CA LEU A 127 20.27 10.95 1.41
C LEU A 127 21.37 11.34 0.44
N GLY A 128 21.30 10.87 -0.82
CA GLY A 128 22.23 11.28 -1.87
C GLY A 128 22.22 12.79 -2.15
N ILE A 129 21.05 13.43 -2.02
CA ILE A 129 20.83 14.82 -2.42
C ILE A 129 21.08 15.79 -1.26
N THR A 130 20.42 15.55 -0.13
CA THR A 130 20.60 16.37 1.08
C THR A 130 21.93 16.09 1.77
N ARG A 131 22.56 14.91 1.56
CA ARG A 131 23.79 14.48 2.25
C ARG A 131 23.73 14.61 3.77
N SER A 132 22.51 14.57 4.33
CA SER A 132 22.20 14.67 5.76
C SER A 132 21.16 13.60 6.08
N PRO A 133 21.51 12.58 6.89
CA PRO A 133 20.59 11.51 7.23
C PRO A 133 19.37 12.01 8.02
N VAL A 134 19.54 13.07 8.82
CA VAL A 134 18.45 13.69 9.60
C VAL A 134 17.44 14.36 8.68
N ALA A 135 17.91 15.13 7.70
CA ALA A 135 17.02 15.79 6.73
C ALA A 135 16.23 14.75 5.90
N SER A 136 16.91 13.69 5.45
CA SER A 136 16.27 12.62 4.67
C SER A 136 15.24 11.86 5.49
N ALA A 137 15.53 11.54 6.75
CA ALA A 137 14.58 10.87 7.64
C ALA A 137 13.33 11.72 7.90
N VAL A 138 13.49 13.04 8.09
CA VAL A 138 12.36 13.96 8.25
C VAL A 138 11.46 13.95 7.01
N ILE A 139 12.04 14.09 5.81
CA ILE A 139 11.27 14.11 4.56
C ILE A 139 10.49 12.80 4.39
N VAL A 140 11.16 11.66 4.56
CA VAL A 140 10.50 10.34 4.47
C VAL A 140 9.41 10.20 5.54
N GLY A 141 9.66 10.66 6.76
CA GLY A 141 8.67 10.68 7.83
C GLY A 141 7.44 11.54 7.48
N THR A 142 7.63 12.68 6.81
CA THR A 142 6.52 13.50 6.34
C THR A 142 5.69 12.82 5.25
N VAL A 143 6.32 12.07 4.34
CA VAL A 143 5.62 11.27 3.32
C VAL A 143 4.85 10.13 3.98
N ALA A 144 5.45 9.40 4.92
CA ALA A 144 4.79 8.34 5.65
C ALA A 144 3.59 8.86 6.46
N LEU A 145 3.73 10.02 7.11
CA LEU A 145 2.63 10.67 7.82
C LEU A 145 1.50 11.06 6.85
N SER A 146 1.85 11.56 5.67
CA SER A 146 0.89 11.93 4.63
C SER A 146 0.09 10.72 4.14
N LEU A 147 0.77 9.62 3.82
CA LEU A 147 0.13 8.35 3.43
C LEU A 147 -0.77 7.79 4.55
N GLY A 148 -0.28 7.79 5.79
CA GLY A 148 -1.05 7.33 6.95
C GLY A 148 -2.27 8.20 7.24
N SER A 149 -2.13 9.52 7.11
CA SER A 149 -3.22 10.48 7.30
C SER A 149 -4.27 10.35 6.19
N ALA A 150 -3.85 10.17 4.93
CA ALA A 150 -4.73 9.93 3.80
C ALA A 150 -5.64 8.72 4.04
N PHE A 151 -5.03 7.60 4.43
CA PHE A 151 -5.75 6.39 4.75
C PHE A 151 -6.66 6.56 5.97
N GLY A 152 -6.14 7.12 7.06
CA GLY A 152 -6.90 7.35 8.29
C GLY A 152 -8.11 8.27 8.09
N LEU A 153 -7.95 9.37 7.33
CA LEU A 153 -9.07 10.25 6.99
C LEU A 153 -10.07 9.57 6.06
N SER A 154 -9.62 8.75 5.11
CA SER A 154 -10.52 7.99 4.25
C SER A 154 -11.35 6.98 5.04
N VAL A 155 -10.73 6.25 5.98
CA VAL A 155 -11.42 5.37 6.93
C VAL A 155 -12.45 6.14 7.74
N LEU A 156 -12.07 7.30 8.28
CA LEU A 156 -12.99 8.15 9.05
C LEU A 156 -14.21 8.56 8.21
N ILE A 157 -13.99 9.03 6.98
CA ILE A 157 -15.07 9.53 6.12
C ILE A 157 -15.98 8.40 5.63
N TRP A 158 -15.42 7.31 5.15
CA TRP A 158 -16.22 6.23 4.58
C TRP A 158 -16.83 5.32 5.64
N GLN A 159 -16.05 4.89 6.63
CA GLN A 159 -16.54 3.94 7.62
C GLN A 159 -17.31 4.59 8.77
N HIS A 160 -16.88 5.76 9.28
CA HIS A 160 -17.54 6.38 10.44
C HIS A 160 -18.62 7.40 10.04
N ILE A 161 -18.41 8.19 8.99
CA ILE A 161 -19.41 9.18 8.57
C ILE A 161 -20.46 8.51 7.66
N LEU A 162 -20.00 7.85 6.60
CA LEU A 162 -20.87 7.25 5.59
C LEU A 162 -21.33 5.82 5.91
N HIS A 163 -20.83 5.21 7.01
CA HIS A 163 -21.16 3.84 7.44
C HIS A 163 -20.97 2.77 6.34
N MET A 164 -20.05 3.01 5.42
CA MET A 164 -19.75 2.11 4.31
C MET A 164 -18.35 1.53 4.45
N PRO A 165 -18.19 0.20 4.31
CA PRO A 165 -16.87 -0.40 4.31
C PRO A 165 -16.06 0.10 3.11
N LEU A 166 -14.79 0.35 3.36
CA LEU A 166 -13.81 0.62 2.32
C LEU A 166 -13.56 -0.64 1.52
N HIS A 167 -13.60 -0.52 0.20
CA HIS A 167 -13.22 -1.63 -0.65
C HIS A 167 -11.72 -1.92 -0.50
N TRP A 168 -11.35 -3.20 -0.47
CA TRP A 168 -9.96 -3.65 -0.23
C TRP A 168 -8.95 -3.05 -1.22
N LEU A 169 -9.38 -2.78 -2.46
CA LEU A 169 -8.58 -2.15 -3.52
C LEU A 169 -8.23 -0.67 -3.26
N VAL A 170 -8.97 0.02 -2.37
CA VAL A 170 -8.78 1.46 -2.13
C VAL A 170 -7.41 1.73 -1.53
N LEU A 171 -6.98 0.91 -0.56
CA LEU A 171 -5.70 1.09 0.13
C LEU A 171 -4.50 0.90 -0.82
N PRO A 172 -4.37 -0.22 -1.58
CA PRO A 172 -3.31 -0.38 -2.57
C PRO A 172 -3.26 0.74 -3.59
N MET A 173 -4.42 1.11 -4.15
CA MET A 173 -4.44 2.08 -5.23
C MET A 173 -4.10 3.49 -4.72
N ALA A 174 -4.58 3.86 -3.54
CA ALA A 174 -4.21 5.12 -2.92
C ALA A 174 -2.71 5.21 -2.64
N ILE A 175 -2.11 4.16 -2.07
CA ILE A 175 -0.66 4.13 -1.79
C ILE A 175 0.16 4.24 -3.08
N ILE A 176 -0.16 3.43 -4.09
CA ILE A 176 0.58 3.42 -5.37
C ILE A 176 0.50 4.80 -6.04
N VAL A 177 -0.69 5.38 -6.14
CA VAL A 177 -0.88 6.68 -6.79
C VAL A 177 -0.21 7.79 -5.98
N MET A 178 -0.35 7.78 -4.64
CA MET A 178 0.29 8.77 -3.78
C MET A 178 1.80 8.70 -3.81
N LEU A 179 2.37 7.49 -3.85
CA LEU A 179 3.81 7.30 -4.00
C LEU A 179 4.30 7.74 -5.38
N ALA A 180 3.57 7.42 -6.45
CA ALA A 180 3.91 7.86 -7.81
C ALA A 180 3.95 9.40 -7.88
N VAL A 181 2.88 10.04 -7.42
CA VAL A 181 2.73 11.49 -7.42
C VAL A 181 3.73 12.16 -6.47
N GLY A 182 3.93 11.60 -5.27
CA GLY A 182 4.91 12.09 -4.29
C GLY A 182 6.35 11.99 -4.78
N SER A 183 6.69 10.92 -5.52
CA SER A 183 8.00 10.73 -6.13
C SER A 183 8.30 11.80 -7.18
N ASP A 184 7.34 12.12 -8.04
CA ASP A 184 7.51 13.12 -9.10
C ASP A 184 7.76 14.53 -8.53
N TYR A 185 7.14 14.87 -7.41
CA TYR A 185 7.40 16.15 -6.73
C TYR A 185 8.77 16.21 -6.08
N ASN A 186 9.25 15.09 -5.53
CA ASN A 186 10.61 14.99 -5.05
C ASN A 186 11.59 15.18 -6.21
N LEU A 187 11.34 14.58 -7.38
CA LEU A 187 12.22 14.72 -8.55
C LEU A 187 12.30 16.16 -9.09
N LEU A 188 11.17 16.88 -9.20
CA LEU A 188 11.17 18.28 -9.63
C LEU A 188 11.91 19.21 -8.64
N LEU A 189 11.76 18.95 -7.34
CA LEU A 189 12.45 19.70 -6.30
C LEU A 189 13.95 19.44 -6.36
N VAL A 190 14.35 18.21 -6.67
CA VAL A 190 15.74 17.77 -6.83
C VAL A 190 16.40 18.36 -8.07
N ALA A 191 15.71 18.35 -9.22
CA ALA A 191 16.20 18.95 -10.45
C ALA A 191 16.49 20.44 -10.25
N ARG A 192 15.59 21.16 -9.58
CA ARG A 192 15.75 22.59 -9.26
C ARG A 192 16.80 22.86 -8.19
N PHE A 193 16.87 22.04 -7.15
CA PHE A 193 17.92 22.16 -6.13
C PHE A 193 19.32 22.05 -6.77
N ARG A 194 19.46 21.18 -7.78
CA ARG A 194 20.70 20.99 -8.53
C ARG A 194 21.06 22.19 -9.40
N GLU A 195 20.07 22.94 -9.91
CA GLU A 195 20.27 24.19 -10.65
C GLU A 195 20.73 25.36 -9.75
N GLU A 196 20.31 25.42 -8.48
CA GLU A 196 20.62 26.54 -7.58
C GLU A 196 21.84 26.32 -6.68
N ILE A 197 22.51 25.17 -6.76
CA ILE A 197 23.79 24.89 -6.08
C ILE A 197 24.89 25.91 -6.45
N GLY A 198 24.78 26.58 -7.59
CA GLY A 198 25.71 27.63 -8.01
C GLY A 198 25.67 28.94 -7.19
N ALA A 199 24.57 29.22 -6.47
CA ALA A 199 24.35 30.51 -5.78
C ALA A 199 24.56 30.46 -4.25
N GLY A 200 24.87 29.29 -3.68
CA GLY A 200 25.08 29.09 -2.25
C GLY A 200 23.91 28.40 -1.54
N LEU A 201 24.24 27.33 -0.80
CA LEU A 201 23.31 26.34 -0.22
C LEU A 201 22.20 26.89 0.69
N LYS A 202 22.41 28.02 1.38
CA LYS A 202 21.42 28.56 2.34
C LYS A 202 20.38 29.46 1.70
N THR A 203 20.81 30.31 0.78
CA THR A 203 19.93 31.28 0.11
C THR A 203 19.25 30.64 -1.09
N GLY A 204 19.91 29.67 -1.75
CA GLY A 204 19.32 28.83 -2.80
C GLY A 204 18.07 28.15 -2.30
N MET A 205 18.18 27.19 -1.38
CA MET A 205 17.04 26.41 -0.87
C MET A 205 15.84 27.22 -0.33
N ILE A 206 16.05 28.32 0.41
CA ILE A 206 14.93 29.14 0.91
C ILE A 206 14.22 29.84 -0.26
N ARG A 207 14.98 30.29 -1.27
CA ARG A 207 14.46 30.96 -2.46
C ARG A 207 13.87 29.96 -3.47
N SER A 208 14.44 28.75 -3.57
CA SER A 208 13.89 27.59 -4.28
C SER A 208 12.56 27.18 -3.65
N MET A 209 12.49 26.96 -2.34
CA MET A 209 11.22 26.61 -1.67
C MET A 209 10.16 27.70 -1.84
N ALA A 210 10.54 28.99 -1.75
CA ALA A 210 9.62 30.09 -1.94
C ALA A 210 9.13 30.25 -3.40
N SER A 211 9.97 29.93 -4.39
CA SER A 211 9.62 30.04 -5.81
C SER A 211 8.87 28.81 -6.33
N THR A 212 9.35 27.60 -6.01
CA THR A 212 8.81 26.34 -6.53
C THR A 212 7.59 25.87 -5.75
N GLY A 213 7.42 26.31 -4.49
CA GLY A 213 6.26 25.96 -3.67
C GLY A 213 4.93 26.30 -4.33
N ARG A 214 4.80 27.47 -4.97
CA ARG A 214 3.56 27.86 -5.68
C ARG A 214 3.23 26.90 -6.82
N VAL A 215 4.21 26.52 -7.64
CA VAL A 215 4.00 25.62 -8.80
C VAL A 215 3.59 24.24 -8.32
N VAL A 216 4.27 23.72 -7.29
CA VAL A 216 3.98 22.40 -6.72
C VAL A 216 2.60 22.37 -6.07
N THR A 217 2.22 23.40 -5.31
CA THR A 217 0.90 23.47 -4.69
C THR A 217 -0.20 23.58 -5.76
N THR A 218 -0.01 24.35 -6.83
CA THR A 218 -0.98 24.41 -7.93
C THR A 218 -1.12 23.07 -8.65
N ALA A 219 -0.01 22.38 -8.92
CA ALA A 219 -0.04 21.07 -9.57
C ALA A 219 -0.73 20.01 -8.69
N GLY A 220 -0.43 20.01 -7.39
CA GLY A 220 -1.05 19.12 -6.42
C GLY A 220 -2.55 19.37 -6.24
N LEU A 221 -2.99 20.63 -6.23
CA LEU A 221 -4.42 20.99 -6.20
C LEU A 221 -5.14 20.51 -7.46
N VAL A 222 -4.61 20.79 -8.66
CA VAL A 222 -5.20 20.32 -9.92
C VAL A 222 -5.34 18.80 -9.90
N PHE A 223 -4.27 18.09 -9.53
CA PHE A 223 -4.30 16.63 -9.49
C PHE A 223 -5.29 16.09 -8.43
N ALA A 224 -5.33 16.68 -7.23
CA ALA A 224 -6.29 16.32 -6.19
C ALA A 224 -7.74 16.49 -6.67
N PHE A 225 -8.08 17.59 -7.33
CA PHE A 225 -9.43 17.80 -7.87
C PHE A 225 -9.74 16.85 -9.05
N THR A 226 -8.77 16.55 -9.92
CA THR A 226 -8.99 15.56 -10.99
C THR A 226 -9.30 14.18 -10.43
N MET A 227 -8.59 13.75 -9.38
CA MET A 227 -8.89 12.49 -8.68
C MET A 227 -10.22 12.58 -7.91
N GLY A 228 -10.52 13.73 -7.31
CA GLY A 228 -11.80 13.99 -6.66
C GLY A 228 -13.01 13.88 -7.62
N SER A 229 -12.83 14.17 -8.91
CA SER A 229 -13.91 14.03 -9.91
C SER A 229 -14.41 12.60 -10.08
N MET A 230 -13.60 11.59 -9.71
CA MET A 230 -14.01 10.19 -9.71
C MET A 230 -15.12 9.88 -8.71
N LEU A 231 -15.40 10.79 -7.75
CA LEU A 231 -16.55 10.69 -6.86
C LEU A 231 -17.90 10.63 -7.61
N PHE A 232 -17.97 11.22 -8.80
CA PHE A 232 -19.16 11.18 -9.66
C PHE A 232 -19.31 9.88 -10.45
N SER A 233 -18.38 8.93 -10.32
CA SER A 233 -18.48 7.64 -10.99
C SER A 233 -19.59 6.79 -10.36
N ASP A 234 -20.37 6.11 -11.20
CA ASP A 234 -21.37 5.12 -10.75
C ASP A 234 -20.73 3.95 -9.98
N LEU A 235 -19.45 3.68 -10.23
CA LEU A 235 -18.70 2.65 -9.53
C LEU A 235 -18.15 3.19 -8.22
N ARG A 236 -18.78 2.79 -7.10
CA ARG A 236 -18.40 3.22 -5.74
C ARG A 236 -16.92 3.03 -5.43
N VAL A 237 -16.32 1.94 -5.93
CA VAL A 237 -14.88 1.65 -5.75
C VAL A 237 -14.01 2.76 -6.34
N VAL A 238 -14.37 3.27 -7.52
CA VAL A 238 -13.65 4.36 -8.20
C VAL A 238 -13.82 5.67 -7.42
N GLY A 239 -15.03 5.96 -6.93
CA GLY A 239 -15.26 7.12 -6.07
C GLY A 239 -14.49 7.07 -4.75
N GLN A 240 -14.40 5.91 -4.11
CA GLN A 240 -13.61 5.71 -2.89
C GLN A 240 -12.11 5.91 -3.15
N ILE A 241 -11.57 5.36 -4.24
CA ILE A 241 -10.18 5.54 -4.64
C ILE A 241 -9.87 7.03 -4.87
N GLY A 242 -10.66 7.69 -5.71
CA GLY A 242 -10.42 9.09 -6.08
C GLY A 242 -10.53 10.06 -4.91
N THR A 243 -11.53 9.87 -4.03
CA THR A 243 -11.67 10.69 -2.82
C THR A 243 -10.53 10.48 -1.83
N THR A 244 -10.10 9.23 -1.62
CA THR A 244 -8.94 8.92 -0.76
C THR A 244 -7.69 9.62 -1.27
N ILE A 245 -7.44 9.56 -2.58
CA ILE A 245 -6.29 10.21 -3.21
C ILE A 245 -6.40 11.73 -3.07
N MET A 246 -7.56 12.31 -3.38
CA MET A 246 -7.82 13.74 -3.23
C MET A 246 -7.51 14.24 -1.81
N ILE A 247 -8.06 13.58 -0.80
CA ILE A 247 -7.91 13.99 0.61
C ILE A 247 -6.45 13.95 1.02
N GLY A 248 -5.73 12.87 0.72
CA GLY A 248 -4.35 12.80 1.15
C GLY A 248 -3.42 13.71 0.36
N LEU A 249 -3.69 14.01 -0.90
CA LEU A 249 -2.93 15.03 -1.64
C LEU A 249 -3.19 16.44 -1.10
N LEU A 250 -4.44 16.76 -0.74
CA LEU A 250 -4.76 18.02 -0.07
C LEU A 250 -4.07 18.10 1.29
N PHE A 251 -4.05 17.00 2.05
CA PHE A 251 -3.33 16.94 3.31
C PHE A 251 -1.82 17.12 3.12
N ASP A 252 -1.22 16.44 2.13
CA ASP A 252 0.19 16.58 1.79
C ASP A 252 0.56 18.03 1.45
N THR A 253 -0.20 18.63 0.54
CA THR A 253 0.11 19.95 -0.01
C THR A 253 -0.19 21.08 0.97
N LEU A 254 -1.34 21.03 1.65
CA LEU A 254 -1.79 22.09 2.54
C LEU A 254 -1.25 21.96 3.96
N VAL A 255 -1.19 20.76 4.52
CA VAL A 255 -0.79 20.57 5.93
C VAL A 255 0.68 20.23 6.01
N VAL A 256 1.11 19.17 5.32
CA VAL A 256 2.48 18.66 5.45
C VAL A 256 3.49 19.64 4.84
N ARG A 257 3.28 20.06 3.59
CA ARG A 257 4.24 20.88 2.85
C ARG A 257 4.19 22.36 3.22
N SER A 258 3.01 22.90 3.51
CA SER A 258 2.86 24.34 3.81
C SER A 258 3.12 24.67 5.29
N PHE A 259 2.83 23.76 6.23
CA PHE A 259 3.03 24.02 7.66
C PHE A 259 4.11 23.13 8.29
N MET A 260 4.01 21.81 8.13
CA MET A 260 4.86 20.89 8.88
C MET A 260 6.32 20.96 8.42
N MET A 261 6.58 20.99 7.11
CA MET A 261 7.94 21.03 6.58
C MET A 261 8.69 22.31 6.97
N PRO A 262 8.14 23.53 6.82
CA PRO A 262 8.81 24.74 7.30
C PRO A 262 9.01 24.73 8.83
N ALA A 263 8.02 24.28 9.60
CA ALA A 263 8.11 24.23 11.06
C ALA A 263 9.19 23.26 11.55
N VAL A 264 9.28 22.07 10.95
CA VAL A 264 10.31 21.08 11.31
C VAL A 264 11.69 21.57 10.89
N ALA A 265 11.80 22.21 9.71
CA ALA A 265 13.06 22.81 9.26
C ALA A 265 13.54 23.95 10.19
N THR A 266 12.64 24.80 10.70
CA THR A 266 13.01 25.86 11.65
C THR A 266 13.34 25.30 13.04
N LEU A 267 12.61 24.28 13.51
CA LEU A 267 12.83 23.68 14.83
C LEU A 267 14.15 22.92 14.92
N LEU A 268 14.50 22.14 13.88
CA LEU A 268 15.76 21.38 13.84
C LEU A 268 16.97 22.24 13.48
N GLY A 269 16.79 23.43 12.90
CA GLY A 269 17.82 24.45 12.70
C GLY A 269 19.16 23.91 12.18
N ARG A 270 20.18 23.88 13.05
CA ARG A 270 21.55 23.41 12.72
C ARG A 270 21.70 21.88 12.68
N TRP A 271 20.86 21.16 13.41
CA TRP A 271 20.88 19.69 13.48
C TRP A 271 20.30 19.03 12.23
N PHE A 272 19.39 19.72 11.53
CA PHE A 272 18.89 19.29 10.22
C PHE A 272 20.02 19.09 9.18
N TRP A 273 21.16 19.78 9.37
CA TRP A 273 22.29 19.80 8.44
C TRP A 273 23.51 19.00 8.92
N TRP A 274 23.41 18.30 10.04
CA TRP A 274 24.51 17.49 10.55
C TRP A 274 24.82 16.36 9.54
N PRO A 275 26.06 16.26 8.99
CA PRO A 275 27.37 16.57 9.60
C PRO A 275 28.08 17.84 9.07
N ARG A 276 27.44 18.69 8.26
CA ARG A 276 28.08 19.94 7.79
C ARG A 276 27.39 21.15 8.43
N PRO A 277 27.99 21.77 9.48
CA PRO A 277 27.44 23.00 10.01
C PRO A 277 27.42 24.06 8.91
N LEU A 278 26.27 24.72 8.79
CA LEU A 278 26.05 25.94 8.04
C LEU A 278 27.19 26.93 8.31
N ALA A 279 28.23 26.96 7.45
CA ALA A 279 29.30 27.95 7.55
C ALA A 279 28.66 29.34 7.64
N GLY A 280 28.85 29.99 8.78
CA GLY A 280 28.38 31.35 8.99
C GLY A 280 29.18 32.24 8.05
N GLN A 281 28.63 32.58 6.89
CA GLN A 281 29.08 33.77 6.18
C GLN A 281 28.61 34.95 7.02
N THR A 282 29.45 35.34 7.98
CA THR A 282 29.59 36.74 8.36
C THR A 282 29.82 37.51 7.07
N ARG A 283 28.74 38.05 6.51
CA ARG A 283 28.79 39.04 5.46
C ARG A 283 29.48 40.24 6.10
N LYS A 284 30.81 40.35 5.93
CA LYS A 284 31.51 41.60 6.24
C LYS A 284 30.76 42.69 5.47
N PRO A 285 30.26 43.75 6.13
CA PRO A 285 29.70 44.88 5.41
C PRO A 285 30.81 45.38 4.48
N GLN A 286 30.60 45.28 3.17
CA GLN A 286 31.40 46.06 2.24
C GLN A 286 31.04 47.51 2.54
N MET A 287 31.87 48.16 3.35
CA MET A 287 31.86 49.62 3.46
C MET A 287 32.10 50.13 2.05
N VAL A 288 31.03 50.61 1.42
CA VAL A 288 31.11 51.46 0.24
C VAL A 288 31.85 52.70 0.73
N SER A 289 33.17 52.74 0.48
CA SER A 289 33.95 53.95 0.72
C SER A 289 33.43 55.01 -0.25
N GLN A 290 32.53 55.85 0.24
CA GLN A 290 32.22 57.15 -0.34
C GLN A 290 33.54 57.89 -0.53
N ARG A 291 34.08 57.88 -1.75
CA ARG A 291 35.02 58.91 -2.18
C ARG A 291 34.21 60.16 -2.42
N LEU A 292 34.03 60.92 -1.35
CA LEU A 292 33.78 62.36 -1.39
C LEU A 292 35.03 63.02 -1.97
N THR A 293 35.08 63.20 -3.29
CA THR A 293 35.90 64.27 -3.88
C THR A 293 35.01 65.50 -3.99
N GLY A 294 35.28 66.48 -3.11
CA GLY A 294 34.71 67.82 -3.14
C GLY A 294 34.92 68.51 -4.49
N VAL A 295 33.93 69.25 -4.98
CA VAL A 295 33.79 70.70 -4.82
C VAL A 295 34.97 71.47 -5.42
N GLY A 296 34.72 72.13 -6.56
CA GLY A 296 35.67 73.07 -7.14
C GLY A 296 35.22 73.71 -8.45
N SER A 297 34.56 74.86 -8.32
CA SER A 297 34.56 75.98 -9.26
C SER A 297 33.52 76.05 -10.39
N ALA A 298 32.53 76.90 -10.14
CA ALA A 298 31.80 77.68 -11.14
C ALA A 298 32.74 78.45 -12.10
N LYS A 299 32.32 78.58 -13.37
CA LYS A 299 32.38 79.81 -14.20
C LYS A 299 32.03 79.54 -15.68
N GLY A 300 31.25 80.45 -16.27
CA GLY A 300 31.20 80.73 -17.72
C GLY A 300 30.11 79.95 -18.47
N ALA A 301 28.92 80.50 -18.78
CA ALA A 301 28.60 81.60 -19.70
C ALA A 301 28.75 81.25 -21.19
N ALA A 302 27.71 81.61 -21.96
CA ALA A 302 27.66 81.81 -23.42
C ALA A 302 27.62 80.53 -24.30
N LEU A 303 26.50 80.22 -24.97
CA LEU A 303 26.04 80.72 -26.29
C LEU A 303 26.72 80.01 -27.49
N LEU A 304 25.87 79.51 -28.41
CA LEU A 304 26.12 79.08 -29.81
C LEU A 304 26.84 77.72 -29.95
N GLN A 305 26.40 76.74 -30.74
CA GLN A 305 25.51 76.66 -31.91
C GLN A 305 24.59 75.44 -31.81
#